data_AF-A0A4Q9G3X7-F1
#
_entry.id   AF-A0A4Q9G3X7-F1
#
_cell.length_a   1.000
_cell.length_b   1.000
_cell.length_c   1.000
_cell.angle_alpha   90.00
_cell.angle_beta   90.00
_cell.angle_gamma   90.00
#
_symmetry.space_group_name_H-M   'P 1'
#
loop_
_entity.id
_entity.type
_entity.pdbx_description
1 polymer ?
#
loop_
_entity_poly.entity_id
_entity_poly.type
_entity_poly.pdbx_seq_one_letter_code
_entity_poly.pdbx_strand_id
1 'polypeptide(L)' 'MILNRILSALTHMVGRRLLHWGVNKGIDRIARTGGKPASVSAKQAKDMRAAVKRARQAARLTRRIGR' A
#
# COMPACT_ATOMS: atom_id res chain seq x y z
N MET A 1 -21.14 -21.79 0.65
CA MET A 1 -21.09 -20.40 0.13
C MET A 1 -20.25 -19.42 0.98
N ILE A 2 -20.01 -19.66 2.27
CA ILE A 2 -19.16 -18.79 3.12
C ILE A 2 -17.65 -19.06 2.92
N LEU A 3 -17.28 -20.31 2.69
CA LEU A 3 -15.89 -20.73 2.48
C LEU A 3 -15.20 -19.98 1.32
N ASN A 4 -15.90 -19.83 0.18
CA ASN A 4 -15.35 -19.10 -0.97
C ASN A 4 -15.15 -17.61 -0.67
N ARG A 5 -15.99 -16.98 0.16
CA ARG A 5 -15.83 -15.56 0.52
C ARG A 5 -14.67 -15.35 1.48
N ILE A 6 -14.49 -16.25 2.45
CA ILE A 6 -13.35 -16.22 3.39
C ILE A 6 -12.05 -16.46 2.62
N LEU A 7 -12.01 -17.45 1.74
CA LEU A 7 -10.83 -17.75 0.94
C LEU A 7 -10.49 -16.59 0.00
N SER A 8 -11.48 -15.97 -0.64
CA SER A 8 -11.29 -14.80 -1.49
C SER A 8 -10.74 -13.60 -0.71
N ALA A 9 -11.27 -13.35 0.50
CA ALA A 9 -10.80 -12.29 1.38
C ALA A 9 -9.37 -12.56 1.89
N LEU A 10 -9.08 -13.81 2.25
CA LEU A 10 -7.76 -14.24 2.71
C LEU A 10 -6.71 -14.07 1.61
N THR A 11 -7.00 -14.52 0.39
CA THR A 11 -6.10 -14.37 -0.76
C THR A 11 -5.84 -12.91 -1.09
N HIS A 12 -6.85 -12.04 -1.01
CA HIS A 12 -6.66 -10.60 -1.19
C HIS A 12 -5.85 -9.96 -0.07
N MET A 13 -6.05 -10.38 1.19
CA MET A 13 -5.35 -9.84 2.34
C MET A 13 -3.89 -10.28 2.39
N VAL A 14 -3.64 -11.56 2.12
CA VAL A 14 -2.31 -12.14 1.99
C VAL A 14 -1.62 -11.54 0.78
N GLY A 15 -2.24 -11.53 -0.41
CA GLY A 15 -1.69 -10.93 -1.62
C GLY A 15 -1.30 -9.47 -1.43
N ARG A 16 -2.14 -8.64 -0.79
CA ARG A 16 -1.75 -7.26 -0.47
C ARG A 16 -0.58 -7.16 0.49
N ARG A 17 -0.52 -7.98 1.55
CA ARG A 17 0.60 -7.96 2.51
C ARG A 17 1.88 -8.51 1.91
N LEU A 18 1.80 -9.58 1.12
CA LEU A 18 2.92 -10.22 0.41
C LEU A 18 3.46 -9.29 -0.67
N LEU A 19 2.60 -8.58 -1.39
CA LEU A 19 3.04 -7.54 -2.32
C LEU A 19 3.61 -6.34 -1.55
N HIS A 20 3.00 -5.84 -0.47
CA HIS A 20 3.62 -4.75 0.30
C HIS A 20 4.98 -5.11 0.89
N TRP A 21 5.13 -6.30 1.47
CA TRP A 21 6.39 -6.77 2.06
C TRP A 21 7.39 -7.19 0.99
N GLY A 22 6.94 -7.90 -0.04
CA GLY A 22 7.74 -8.42 -1.14
C GLY A 22 8.18 -7.34 -2.12
N VAL A 23 7.34 -6.34 -2.39
CA VAL A 23 7.71 -5.17 -3.20
C VAL A 23 8.60 -4.24 -2.39
N ASN A 24 8.31 -3.93 -1.12
CA ASN A 24 9.24 -3.09 -0.35
C ASN A 24 10.60 -3.75 -0.14
N LYS A 25 10.66 -5.04 0.26
CA LYS A 25 11.96 -5.73 0.42
C LYS A 25 12.61 -6.04 -0.94
N GLY A 26 11.82 -6.35 -1.96
CA GLY A 26 12.31 -6.65 -3.30
C GLY A 26 12.87 -5.42 -3.99
N ILE A 27 12.13 -4.30 -4.00
CA ILE A 27 12.61 -3.03 -4.54
C ILE A 27 13.78 -2.50 -3.72
N ASP A 28 13.79 -2.57 -2.39
CA ASP A 28 14.93 -2.08 -1.58
C ASP A 28 16.20 -2.88 -1.85
N ARG A 29 16.08 -4.22 -1.98
CA ARG A 29 17.20 -5.10 -2.32
C ARG A 29 17.65 -4.92 -3.78
N ILE A 30 16.73 -4.73 -4.73
CA ILE A 30 17.04 -4.48 -6.15
C ILE A 30 17.66 -3.09 -6.33
N ALA A 31 17.13 -2.07 -5.66
CA ALA A 31 17.65 -0.70 -5.67
C ALA A 31 19.06 -0.61 -5.05
N ARG A 32 19.33 -1.36 -3.98
CA ARG A 32 20.68 -1.48 -3.39
C ARG A 32 21.66 -2.24 -4.29
N THR A 33 21.17 -3.14 -5.14
CA THR A 33 22.00 -3.95 -6.05
C THR A 33 22.16 -3.30 -7.43
N GLY A 34 21.73 -2.04 -7.60
CA GLY A 34 21.90 -1.28 -8.86
C GLY A 34 20.80 -1.52 -9.91
N GLY A 35 19.76 -2.26 -9.59
CA GLY A 35 18.57 -2.39 -10.42
C GLY A 35 17.67 -1.18 -10.27
N LYS A 36 17.32 -0.54 -11.40
CA LYS A 36 16.39 0.61 -11.46
C LYS A 36 15.14 0.29 -10.62
N PRO A 37 14.73 1.18 -9.68
CA PRO A 37 13.50 0.96 -8.92
C PRO A 37 12.35 0.75 -9.91
N ALA A 38 11.53 -0.29 -9.69
CA ALA A 38 10.38 -0.57 -10.53
C ALA A 38 9.63 0.74 -10.78
N SER A 39 9.46 1.11 -12.05
CA SER A 39 8.91 2.38 -12.47
C SER A 39 7.45 2.48 -12.03
N VAL A 40 7.24 2.93 -10.79
CA VAL A 40 5.91 3.31 -10.32
C VAL A 40 5.46 4.40 -11.27
N SER A 41 4.43 4.11 -12.07
CA SER A 41 3.92 5.05 -13.05
C SER A 41 3.67 6.38 -12.35
N ALA A 42 4.15 7.49 -12.92
CA ALA A 42 4.02 8.82 -12.32
C ALA A 42 2.56 9.15 -11.95
N LYS A 43 1.61 8.52 -12.66
CA LYS A 43 0.17 8.57 -12.39
C LYS A 43 -0.18 7.88 -11.06
N GLN A 44 0.26 6.65 -10.85
CA GLN A 44 0.07 5.91 -9.59
C GLN A 44 0.68 6.64 -8.40
N ALA A 45 1.88 7.21 -8.56
CA ALA A 45 2.52 7.99 -7.50
C ALA A 45 1.70 9.25 -7.12
N LYS A 46 1.12 9.94 -8.11
CA LYS A 46 0.24 11.11 -7.86
C LYS A 46 -1.05 10.70 -7.15
N ASP A 47 -1.69 9.62 -7.59
CA ASP A 47 -2.94 9.13 -7.00
C ASP A 47 -2.73 8.67 -5.54
N MET A 48 -1.64 7.95 -5.28
CA MET A 48 -1.25 7.57 -3.92
C MET A 48 -1.00 8.79 -3.03
N ARG A 49 -0.27 9.81 -3.53
CA ARG A 49 -0.02 11.05 -2.79
C ARG A 49 -1.33 11.80 -2.46
N ALA A 50 -2.27 11.86 -3.39
CA ALA A 50 -3.58 12.50 -3.18
C ALA A 50 -4.40 11.76 -2.10
N ALA A 51 -4.43 10.42 -2.16
CA ALA A 51 -5.08 9.59 -1.16
C ALA A 51 -4.47 9.80 0.24
N VAL A 52 -3.14 9.78 0.35
CA VAL A 52 -2.42 10.01 1.60
C VAL A 52 -2.68 11.40 2.16
N LYS A 53 -2.74 12.45 1.33
CA LYS A 53 -3.06 13.82 1.78
C LYS A 53 -4.46 13.90 2.41
N ARG A 54 -5.47 13.30 1.76
CA ARG A 54 -6.85 13.26 2.29
C ARG A 54 -6.93 12.46 3.59
N ALA A 55 -6.26 11.31 3.66
CA ALA A 55 -6.18 10.51 4.88
C ALA A 55 -5.52 11.27 6.04
N ARG A 56 -4.45 12.02 5.77
CA ARG A 56 -3.79 12.88 6.78
C ARG A 56 -4.71 14.02 7.25
N GLN A 57 -5.49 14.61 6.36
CA GLN A 57 -6.46 15.65 6.72
C GLN A 57 -7.55 15.08 7.64
N ALA A 58 -8.12 13.94 7.28
CA ALA A 58 -9.10 13.24 8.12
C ALA A 58 -8.52 12.85 9.48
N ALA A 59 -7.33 12.24 9.50
CA ALA A 59 -6.65 11.85 10.75
C ALA A 59 -6.32 13.07 11.65
N ARG A 60 -5.96 14.22 11.07
CA ARG A 60 -5.74 15.46 11.83
C ARG A 60 -7.03 15.98 12.45
N LEU A 61 -8.13 15.93 11.72
CA LEU A 61 -9.45 16.31 12.23
C LEU A 61 -9.86 15.37 13.37
N THR A 62 -9.75 14.06 13.17
CA THR A 62 -10.01 13.04 14.20
C THR A 62 -9.14 13.25 15.45
N ARG A 63 -7.85 13.58 15.29
CA ARG A 63 -6.92 13.85 16.40
C ARG A 63 -7.20 15.16 17.16
N ARG A 64 -7.97 16.08 16.57
CA ARG A 64 -8.43 17.30 17.24
C ARG A 64 -9.75 17.09 17.96
N ILE A 65 -10.62 16.26 17.41
CA ILE A 65 -11.92 15.92 18.02
C ILE A 65 -11.75 14.98 19.21
N GLY A 66 -10.79 14.06 19.16
CA GLY A 66 -10.50 13.12 20.24
C GLY A 66 -9.57 13.65 21.33
N ARG A 67 -9.35 14.97 21.42
CA ARG A 67 -8.56 15.62 22.46
C ARG A 67 -9.42 16.53 23.32
#